data_AF-A0A1J5WKB6-F1
#
_entry.id   AF-A0A1J5WKB6-F1
#
_cell.length_a   1.000
_cell.length_b   1.000
_cell.length_c   1.000
_cell.angle_alpha   90.00
_cell.angle_beta   90.00
_cell.angle_gamma   90.00
#
_symmetry.space_group_name_H-M   'P 1'
#
loop_
_entity.id
_entity.type
_entity.pdbx_description
1 polymer ?
#
loop_
_entity_poly.entity_id
_entity_poly.type
_entity_poly.pdbx_seq_one_letter_code
_entity_poly.pdbx_strand_id
1 'polypeptide(L)'
;MRIGKGCELEQYNLSAFEERHISKVLREEDRSIATGRVKSMELLWYAVCILAKLRIHNDNTMEKFALSTNELHFSRIIEEGDSSIDVGRIRRCGFKVPEKIRQKLRYTLVDGEGKEVLRERSSSQRGNNLE
;
A
#
# COMPACT_ATOMS: atom_id res chain seq x y z
N MET A 1 -10.82 12.48 9.70
CA MET A 1 -11.85 11.41 9.64
C MET A 1 -11.38 10.27 10.54
N ARG A 2 -12.17 9.86 11.55
CA ARG A 2 -11.85 8.73 12.44
C ARG A 2 -12.94 7.68 12.25
N ILE A 3 -12.61 6.55 11.63
CA ILE A 3 -13.51 5.40 11.50
C ILE A 3 -13.42 4.58 12.80
N GLY A 4 -14.56 4.23 13.41
CA GLY A 4 -14.62 3.46 14.66
C GLY A 4 -14.07 2.04 14.51
N LYS A 5 -13.57 1.45 15.61
CA LYS A 5 -12.91 0.11 15.64
C LYS A 5 -13.76 -1.06 15.09
N GLY A 6 -15.07 -0.88 14.92
CA GLY A 6 -16.00 -1.88 14.38
C GLY A 6 -16.39 -1.68 12.91
N CYS A 7 -16.03 -0.55 12.29
CA CYS A 7 -16.48 -0.22 10.94
C CYS A 7 -15.49 -0.73 9.89
N GLU A 8 -16.02 -1.47 8.93
CA GLU A 8 -15.32 -1.80 7.69
C GLU A 8 -15.67 -0.75 6.64
N LEU A 9 -14.66 -0.16 6.03
CA LEU A 9 -14.84 0.73 4.90
C LEU A 9 -14.88 -0.12 3.63
N GLU A 10 -16.02 -0.10 2.93
CA GLU A 10 -16.18 -0.85 1.69
C GLU A 10 -15.23 -0.36 0.59
N GLN A 11 -15.08 0.95 0.44
CA GLN A 11 -14.27 1.56 -0.62
C GLN A 11 -13.47 2.78 -0.11
N TYR A 12 -12.16 2.75 -0.36
CA TYR A 12 -11.23 3.86 -0.16
C TYR A 12 -10.63 4.25 -1.53
N ASN A 13 -11.34 5.12 -2.26
CA ASN A 13 -10.91 5.60 -3.57
C ASN A 13 -10.42 7.06 -3.47
N LEU A 14 -9.18 7.32 -3.89
CA LEU A 14 -8.66 8.69 -3.99
C LEU A 14 -7.92 8.88 -5.30
N SER A 15 -8.15 10.05 -5.90
CA SER A 15 -7.40 10.52 -7.06
C SER A 15 -6.89 11.92 -6.80
N ALA A 16 -5.67 12.19 -7.25
CA ALA A 16 -5.10 13.52 -7.19
C ALA A 16 -4.25 13.77 -8.43
N PHE A 17 -4.72 14.65 -9.31
CA PHE A 17 -4.01 14.98 -10.55
C PHE A 17 -2.75 15.81 -10.33
N GLU A 18 -2.58 16.43 -9.15
CA GLU A 18 -1.44 17.28 -8.82
C GLU A 18 -1.04 17.14 -7.35
N GLU A 19 0.25 17.23 -7.04
CA GLU A 19 0.78 17.09 -5.68
C GLU A 19 0.16 18.11 -4.71
N ARG A 20 -0.10 19.34 -5.17
CA ARG A 20 -0.70 20.39 -4.34
C ARG A 20 -2.03 19.96 -3.69
N HIS A 21 -2.80 19.08 -4.34
CA HIS A 21 -4.08 18.58 -3.82
C HIS A 21 -3.91 17.73 -2.55
N ILE A 22 -2.76 17.05 -2.41
CA ILE A 22 -2.46 16.19 -1.26
C ILE A 22 -1.37 16.76 -0.36
N SER A 23 -0.78 17.92 -0.71
CA SER A 23 0.31 18.55 0.03
C SER A 23 0.06 18.68 1.54
N LYS A 24 -1.18 18.97 1.96
CA LYS A 24 -1.57 19.02 3.37
C LYS A 24 -1.48 17.64 4.03
N VAL A 25 -1.97 16.61 3.36
CA VAL A 25 -1.92 15.21 3.83
C VAL A 25 -0.48 14.72 3.91
N LEU A 26 0.36 15.11 2.96
CA LEU A 26 1.77 14.72 2.92
C LEU A 26 2.62 15.36 4.02
N ARG A 27 2.13 16.37 4.73
CA ARG A 27 2.78 16.98 5.90
C ARG A 27 2.50 16.21 7.19
N GLU A 28 1.51 15.33 7.18
CA GLU A 28 1.23 14.49 8.34
C GLU A 28 2.36 13.48 8.57
N GLU A 29 2.49 13.05 9.83
CA GLU A 29 3.42 12.00 10.21
C GLU A 29 3.08 10.68 9.51
N ASP A 30 4.08 9.84 9.29
CA ASP A 30 3.85 8.52 8.69
C ASP A 30 2.93 7.69 9.56
N ARG A 31 2.01 6.96 8.91
CA ARG A 31 1.02 6.11 9.60
C ARG A 31 0.17 6.85 10.65
N SER A 32 0.00 8.17 10.53
CA SER A 32 -0.86 8.96 11.43
C SER A 32 -2.35 8.88 11.06
N ILE A 33 -2.66 8.62 9.79
CA ILE A 33 -4.03 8.60 9.28
C ILE A 33 -4.61 7.19 9.39
N ALA A 34 -5.37 6.94 10.45
CA ALA A 34 -6.04 5.65 10.64
C ALA A 34 -7.18 5.44 9.63
N THR A 35 -7.06 4.42 8.79
CA THR A 35 -8.12 4.04 7.83
C THR A 35 -9.10 3.02 8.39
N GLY A 36 -8.75 2.30 9.47
CA GLY A 36 -9.52 1.17 9.97
C GLY A 36 -9.38 -0.06 9.06
N ARG A 37 -10.40 -0.91 9.01
CA ARG A 37 -10.50 -2.01 8.04
C ARG A 37 -11.00 -1.45 6.70
N VAL A 38 -10.39 -1.88 5.61
CA VAL A 38 -10.71 -1.45 4.25
C VAL A 38 -10.84 -2.68 3.38
N LYS A 39 -11.99 -2.82 2.72
CA LYS A 39 -12.26 -3.94 1.80
C LYS A 39 -11.61 -3.72 0.43
N SER A 40 -11.75 -2.51 -0.13
CA SER A 40 -11.22 -2.14 -1.43
C SER A 40 -10.55 -0.77 -1.38
N MET A 41 -9.27 -0.70 -1.79
CA MET A 41 -8.53 0.56 -1.89
C MET A 41 -8.01 0.78 -3.30
N GLU A 42 -8.23 1.99 -3.82
CA GLU A 42 -7.76 2.43 -5.12
C GLU A 42 -7.18 3.84 -5.02
N LEU A 43 -5.88 3.98 -5.31
CA LEU A 43 -5.18 5.26 -5.31
C LEU A 43 -4.67 5.56 -6.71
N LEU A 44 -5.03 6.74 -7.23
CA LEU A 44 -4.72 7.16 -8.59
C LEU A 44 -3.82 8.40 -8.59
N TRP A 45 -2.85 8.44 -9.52
CA TRP A 45 -1.95 9.58 -9.76
C TRP A 45 -1.14 9.95 -8.52
N TYR A 46 -1.10 11.23 -8.11
CA TYR A 46 -0.38 11.68 -6.92
C TYR A 46 -0.95 11.08 -5.62
N ALA A 47 -2.22 10.62 -5.61
CA ALA A 47 -2.82 10.04 -4.41
C ALA A 47 -2.06 8.81 -3.89
N VAL A 48 -1.28 8.14 -4.74
CA VAL A 48 -0.38 7.05 -4.33
C VAL A 48 0.62 7.49 -3.25
N CYS A 49 1.07 8.76 -3.27
CA CYS A 49 2.06 9.28 -2.32
C CYS A 49 1.54 9.36 -0.88
N ILE A 50 0.21 9.37 -0.68
CA ILE A 50 -0.35 9.40 0.67
C ILE A 50 -0.23 8.05 1.38
N LEU A 51 0.11 6.97 0.66
CA LEU A 51 0.08 5.61 1.18
C LEU A 51 0.98 5.46 2.42
N ALA A 52 2.14 6.13 2.45
CA ALA A 52 3.03 6.17 3.62
C ALA A 52 2.38 6.83 4.87
N LYS A 53 1.39 7.69 4.66
CA LYS A 53 0.65 8.41 5.71
C LYS A 53 -0.50 7.59 6.29
N LEU A 54 -0.94 6.57 5.56
CA LEU A 54 -2.05 5.72 5.98
C LEU A 54 -1.59 4.65 6.98
N ARG A 55 -2.46 4.39 7.97
CA ARG A 55 -2.36 3.27 8.90
C ARG A 55 -3.56 2.35 8.72
N ILE A 56 -3.33 1.27 7.98
CA ILE A 56 -4.27 0.19 7.78
C ILE A 56 -4.28 -0.70 9.03
N HIS A 57 -5.45 -1.20 9.40
CA HIS A 57 -5.58 -2.08 10.57
C HIS A 57 -4.86 -3.40 10.32
N ASN A 58 -4.12 -3.92 11.32
CA ASN A 58 -3.32 -5.16 11.17
C ASN A 58 -4.19 -6.39 10.82
N ASP A 59 -5.43 -6.42 11.29
CA ASP A 59 -6.42 -7.47 11.00
C ASP A 59 -7.20 -7.22 9.69
N ASN A 60 -6.65 -6.42 8.77
CA ASN A 60 -7.31 -6.13 7.52
C ASN A 60 -6.92 -7.13 6.43
N THR A 61 -7.92 -7.69 5.74
CA THR A 61 -7.72 -8.46 4.51
C THR A 61 -8.46 -7.76 3.36
N MET A 62 -7.73 -7.02 2.54
CA MET A 62 -8.30 -6.34 1.36
C MET A 62 -8.68 -7.34 0.28
N GLU A 63 -9.87 -7.18 -0.27
CA GLU A 63 -10.28 -7.84 -1.51
C GLU A 63 -9.62 -7.21 -2.73
N LYS A 64 -9.42 -5.88 -2.73
CA LYS A 64 -8.77 -5.14 -3.82
C LYS A 64 -7.81 -4.10 -3.26
N PHE A 65 -6.59 -4.08 -3.80
CA PHE A 65 -5.61 -3.03 -3.58
C PHE A 65 -5.00 -2.65 -4.93
N ALA A 66 -5.37 -1.48 -5.43
CA ALA A 66 -4.98 -1.01 -6.75
C ALA A 66 -4.27 0.34 -6.67
N LEU A 67 -3.08 0.42 -7.28
CA LEU A 67 -2.33 1.66 -7.45
C LEU A 67 -2.18 1.92 -8.95
N SER A 68 -2.66 3.06 -9.42
CA SER A 68 -2.50 3.45 -10.83
C SER A 68 -1.86 4.82 -10.90
N THR A 69 -0.61 4.86 -11.32
CA THR A 69 0.15 6.08 -11.45
C THR A 69 1.28 5.85 -12.47
N ASN A 70 1.83 6.91 -13.03
CA ASN A 70 2.88 6.82 -14.06
C ASN A 70 4.25 7.27 -13.49
N GLU A 71 5.29 7.16 -14.30
CA GLU A 71 6.67 7.42 -13.86
C GLU A 71 6.91 8.82 -13.28
N LEU A 72 6.19 9.82 -13.77
CA LEU A 72 6.30 11.21 -13.32
C LEU A 72 5.77 11.42 -11.89
N HIS A 73 4.92 10.50 -11.42
CA HIS A 73 4.18 10.61 -10.16
C HIS A 73 4.77 9.74 -9.04
N PHE A 74 5.84 8.99 -9.32
CA PHE A 74 6.43 8.05 -8.36
C PHE A 74 7.44 8.68 -7.38
N SER A 75 7.96 9.89 -7.64
CA SER A 75 9.17 10.42 -6.98
C SER A 75 9.18 10.19 -5.47
N ARG A 76 8.07 10.50 -4.79
CA ARG A 76 8.00 10.39 -3.34
C ARG A 76 7.87 8.95 -2.82
N ILE A 77 7.14 8.07 -3.50
CA ILE A 77 6.96 6.69 -3.03
C ILE A 77 8.20 5.81 -3.28
N ILE A 78 9.01 6.13 -4.30
CA ILE A 78 10.24 5.38 -4.59
C ILE A 78 11.38 5.74 -3.66
N GLU A 79 11.33 6.94 -3.06
CA GLU A 79 12.27 7.40 -2.03
C GLU A 79 12.07 6.67 -0.69
N GLU A 80 10.91 6.06 -0.48
CA GLU A 80 10.62 5.27 0.71
C GLU A 80 11.54 4.04 0.81
N GLY A 81 11.81 3.62 2.05
CA GLY A 81 12.58 2.40 2.30
C GLY A 81 11.87 1.17 1.75
N ASP A 82 12.63 0.14 1.41
CA ASP A 82 12.03 -1.13 1.00
C ASP A 82 11.25 -1.75 2.16
N SER A 83 10.07 -2.31 1.84
CA SER A 83 9.13 -2.87 2.82
C SER A 83 8.74 -1.92 3.98
N SER A 84 8.90 -0.62 3.80
CA SER A 84 8.62 0.39 4.83
C SER A 84 7.13 0.69 4.98
N ILE A 85 6.33 0.52 3.92
CA ILE A 85 4.89 0.84 3.91
C ILE A 85 4.07 -0.42 4.17
N ASP A 86 3.37 -0.49 5.30
CA ASP A 86 2.49 -1.64 5.60
C ASP A 86 1.13 -1.50 4.94
N VAL A 87 0.73 -2.52 4.18
CA VAL A 87 -0.61 -2.60 3.60
C VAL A 87 -1.38 -3.86 4.03
N GLY A 88 -0.81 -4.67 4.93
CA GLY A 88 -1.48 -5.84 5.49
C GLY A 88 -1.70 -6.99 4.49
N ARG A 89 -2.82 -7.72 4.67
CA ARG A 89 -3.18 -8.89 3.86
C ARG A 89 -4.03 -8.47 2.68
N ILE A 90 -3.78 -9.04 1.50
CA ILE A 90 -4.48 -8.70 0.26
C ILE A 90 -4.79 -9.97 -0.53
N ARG A 91 -6.03 -10.11 -1.01
CA ARG A 91 -6.42 -11.18 -1.95
C ARG A 91 -5.58 -11.08 -3.21
N ARG A 92 -4.92 -12.17 -3.60
CA ARG A 92 -4.03 -12.23 -4.77
C ARG A 92 -4.72 -11.73 -6.04
N CYS A 93 -6.01 -12.05 -6.24
CA CYS A 93 -6.77 -11.62 -7.41
C CYS A 93 -7.03 -10.10 -7.48
N GLY A 94 -6.98 -9.40 -6.34
CA GLY A 94 -7.20 -7.96 -6.27
C GLY A 94 -5.94 -7.13 -6.12
N PHE A 95 -4.75 -7.75 -6.16
CA PHE A 95 -3.48 -7.04 -6.02
C PHE A 95 -3.01 -6.46 -7.37
N LYS A 96 -3.27 -5.18 -7.59
CA LYS A 96 -2.96 -4.45 -8.82
C LYS A 96 -1.97 -3.32 -8.54
N VAL A 97 -0.73 -3.69 -8.24
CA VAL A 97 0.35 -2.76 -7.89
C VAL A 97 1.48 -2.84 -8.94
N PRO A 98 1.94 -1.70 -9.48
CA PRO A 98 3.11 -1.63 -10.36
C PRO A 98 4.36 -2.21 -9.68
N GLU A 99 5.17 -2.99 -10.41
CA GLU A 99 6.31 -3.72 -9.86
C GLU A 99 7.31 -2.84 -9.10
N LYS A 100 7.58 -1.65 -9.63
CA LYS A 100 8.48 -0.65 -9.02
C LYS A 100 8.05 -0.22 -7.61
N ILE A 101 6.74 -0.23 -7.31
CA ILE A 101 6.22 0.09 -5.98
C ILE A 101 6.23 -1.15 -5.07
N ARG A 102 6.10 -2.36 -5.62
CA ARG A 102 5.95 -3.58 -4.80
C ARG A 102 7.06 -3.75 -3.77
N GLN A 103 8.30 -3.38 -4.12
CA GLN A 103 9.45 -3.44 -3.20
C GLN A 103 9.34 -2.50 -1.99
N LYS A 104 8.56 -1.42 -2.11
CA LYS A 104 8.33 -0.41 -1.06
C LYS A 104 7.28 -0.86 -0.04
N LEU A 105 6.46 -1.85 -0.42
CA LEU A 105 5.35 -2.33 0.39
C LEU A 105 5.74 -3.57 1.20
N ARG A 106 5.29 -3.62 2.45
CA ARG A 106 5.18 -4.83 3.26
C ARG A 106 3.75 -5.33 3.19
N TYR A 107 3.57 -6.54 2.69
CA TYR A 107 2.25 -7.13 2.47
C TYR A 107 2.29 -8.65 2.40
N THR A 108 1.14 -9.25 2.68
CA THR A 108 0.92 -10.69 2.54
C THR A 108 -0.15 -10.92 1.48
N LEU A 109 0.17 -11.69 0.45
CA LEU A 109 -0.83 -12.14 -0.51
C LEU A 109 -1.54 -13.37 0.04
N VAL A 110 -2.87 -13.39 -0.04
CA VAL A 110 -3.70 -14.51 0.37
C VAL A 110 -4.57 -15.04 -0.78
N ASP A 111 -4.95 -16.31 -0.72
CA ASP A 111 -5.85 -16.95 -1.68
C ASP A 111 -7.33 -16.55 -1.45
N GLY A 112 -8.29 -17.29 -2.00
CA GLY A 112 -9.72 -17.05 -1.79
C GLY A 112 -10.24 -17.47 -0.40
N GLU A 113 -9.53 -18.35 0.31
CA GLU A 113 -9.86 -18.82 1.66
C GLU A 113 -9.20 -17.97 2.75
N GLY A 114 -8.20 -17.18 2.37
CA GLY A 114 -7.47 -16.28 3.25
C GLY A 114 -6.14 -16.84 3.71
N LYS A 115 -5.70 -17.96 3.13
CA LYS A 115 -4.40 -18.59 3.41
C LYS A 115 -3.31 -17.86 2.66
N GLU A 116 -2.14 -17.74 3.29
CA GLU A 116 -1.01 -17.05 2.69
C GLU A 116 -0.49 -17.80 1.47
N VAL A 117 -0.29 -17.07 0.38
CA VAL A 117 0.30 -17.62 -0.84
C VAL A 117 1.80 -17.37 -0.74
N LEU A 118 2.58 -18.44 -0.67
CA LEU A 118 4.04 -18.36 -0.75
C LEU A 118 4.41 -17.63 -2.04
N ARG A 119 5.10 -16.51 -1.90
CA ARG A 119 5.81 -15.91 -3.03
C ARG A 119 6.94 -16.85 -3.38
N GLU A 120 7.05 -17.23 -4.66
CA GLU A 120 8.35 -17.62 -5.20
C GLU A 120 9.31 -16.47 -4.87
N ARG A 121 10.36 -16.79 -4.11
CA ARG A 121 11.42 -15.84 -3.80
C ARG A 121 12.01 -15.40 -5.14
N SER A 122 11.66 -14.22 -5.61
CA SER A 122 12.45 -13.55 -6.64
C SER A 122 13.86 -13.43 -6.09
N SER A 123 14.77 -14.16 -6.72
CA SER A 123 16.17 -14.32 -6.42
C SER A 123 16.89 -12.99 -6.22
N SER A 124 17.04 -12.53 -4.99
CA SER A 124 17.99 -11.45 -4.63
C SER A 124 18.51 -11.57 -3.19
N GLN A 125 18.65 -12.80 -2.69
CA GLN A 125 19.64 -13.09 -1.65
C GLN A 125 20.68 -14.03 -2.26
N ARG A 126 21.49 -13.49 -3.16
CA ARG A 126 22.84 -14.04 -3.37
C ARG A 126 23.72 -13.27 -2.41
N GLY A 127 24.17 -13.96 -1.38
CA GLY A 127 24.93 -13.37 -0.29
C GLY A 127 26.20 -12.70 -0.80
N ASN A 128 26.47 -11.51 -0.27
CA ASN A 128 27.83 -10.99 -0.24
C ASN A 128 28.43 -11.52 1.06
N ASN A 129 29.03 -12.70 0.99
CA ASN A 129 30.05 -13.09 1.97
C ASN A 129 31.32 -12.30 1.63
N LEU A 130 31.82 -11.60 2.63
CA LEU A 130 33.14 -10.99 2.66
C LEU A 130 34.17 -12.12 2.75
N GLU A 131 35.04 -12.22 1.75
CA GLU A 131 36.46 -12.60 1.89
C GLU A 131 37.30 -11.71 0.97
#